data_AF-A0A369GPW2-F1
#
_entry.id   AF-A0A369GPW2-F1
#
_cell.length_a   1.000
_cell.length_b   1.000
_cell.length_c   1.000
_cell.angle_alpha   90.00
_cell.angle_beta   90.00
_cell.angle_gamma   90.00
#
_symmetry.space_group_name_H-M   'P 1'
#
loop_
_entity.id
_entity.type
_entity.pdbx_description
1 polymer ?
#
loop_
_entity_poly.entity_id
_entity_poly.type
_entity_poly.pdbx_seq_one_letter_code
_entity_poly.pdbx_strand_id
1 'polypeptide(L)'
;MSSASPPASPPATTKSGWFFAQRSSSPTPSPQKMSQIPERSRLTPQFCFSSGTLRDFLRLSRSSFDDPISQNLNALLTPSQKGFDPDSTSRRTTSRSIGRPACRSYCESVLFPAWQARTEVLDYCALVATSPDPDDPEAAIRDVEKQKDRERVVDERLDPYSGRFFPREARTQALAMLIRQERDVERIVRTQTWNVVRQRCAAVGEDFEDAVKRWRASDIDRRS
;
A
#
# COMPACT_ATOMS: atom_id res chain seq x y z
N MET A 1 71.75 -50.55 3.16
CA MET A 1 72.40 -49.36 3.76
C MET A 1 71.58 -48.97 4.96
N SER A 2 72.25 -48.86 6.10
CA SER A 2 71.70 -48.81 7.45
C SER A 2 70.90 -47.54 7.78
N SER A 3 70.02 -47.73 8.75
CA SER A 3 69.21 -46.81 9.54
C SER A 3 69.97 -45.61 10.13
N ALA A 4 69.28 -44.47 10.33
CA ALA A 4 69.30 -43.69 11.58
C ALA A 4 68.46 -42.38 11.49
N SER A 5 67.57 -42.19 12.45
CA SER A 5 67.15 -40.88 13.00
C SER A 5 68.05 -40.55 14.23
N PRO A 6 67.85 -39.45 15.00
CA PRO A 6 67.66 -38.00 14.74
C PRO A 6 68.88 -37.22 15.36
N PRO A 7 68.86 -35.93 15.82
CA PRO A 7 68.04 -35.40 16.94
C PRO A 7 67.61 -33.91 16.86
N ALA A 8 66.80 -33.52 17.85
CA ALA A 8 66.18 -32.21 18.10
C ALA A 8 67.10 -31.17 18.76
N SER A 9 66.69 -29.89 18.75
CA SER A 9 67.17 -28.76 19.58
C SER A 9 66.27 -27.50 19.38
N PRO A 10 66.23 -26.49 20.29
CA PRO A 10 65.27 -26.45 21.40
C PRO A 10 64.60 -25.04 21.54
N PRO A 11 64.25 -24.47 22.73
CA PRO A 11 63.00 -23.75 22.94
C PRO A 11 63.13 -22.21 22.92
N ALA A 12 62.04 -21.50 22.62
CA ALA A 12 61.99 -20.04 22.71
C ALA A 12 61.08 -19.56 23.86
N THR A 13 61.78 -18.89 24.76
CA THR A 13 61.45 -18.13 25.96
C THR A 13 60.22 -17.21 25.89
N THR A 14 59.51 -17.18 27.01
CA THR A 14 58.47 -16.24 27.44
C THR A 14 58.94 -14.78 27.40
N LYS A 15 58.08 -13.87 26.92
CA LYS A 15 58.07 -12.46 27.35
C LYS A 15 56.64 -12.01 27.62
N SER A 16 56.36 -11.86 28.91
CA SER A 16 55.23 -11.13 29.45
C SER A 16 55.40 -9.64 29.11
N GLY A 17 54.50 -9.12 28.29
CA GLY A 17 54.40 -7.70 27.96
C GLY A 17 53.00 -7.22 28.29
N TRP A 18 52.91 -6.36 29.29
CA TRP A 18 51.71 -5.69 29.77
C TRP A 18 51.06 -4.89 28.65
N PHE A 19 49.91 -5.34 28.16
CA PHE A 19 49.02 -4.52 27.33
C PHE A 19 47.76 -4.21 28.12
N PHE A 20 47.53 -2.92 28.31
CA PHE A 20 46.36 -2.32 28.91
C PHE A 20 45.07 -2.91 28.31
N ALA A 21 44.16 -3.34 29.18
CA ALA A 21 42.78 -3.61 28.82
C ALA A 21 42.11 -2.29 28.42
N GLN A 22 42.12 -1.97 27.12
CA GLN A 22 41.29 -0.90 26.59
C GLN A 22 39.88 -1.47 26.40
N ARG A 23 39.01 -1.18 27.37
CA ARG A 23 37.59 -1.51 27.34
C ARG A 23 36.96 -0.70 26.21
N SER A 24 36.93 -1.27 25.01
CA SER A 24 36.16 -0.75 23.88
C SER A 24 34.70 -0.86 24.27
N SER A 25 34.07 0.26 24.62
CA SER A 25 32.63 0.36 24.79
C SER A 25 31.98 0.05 23.44
N SER A 26 31.51 -1.19 23.29
CA SER A 26 30.61 -1.58 22.22
C SER A 26 29.34 -0.73 22.33
N PRO A 27 28.90 -0.02 21.28
CA PRO A 27 27.58 0.59 21.31
C PRO A 27 26.56 -0.54 21.29
N THR A 28 25.77 -0.62 22.36
CA THR A 28 24.60 -1.48 22.46
C THR A 28 23.68 -1.28 21.25
N PRO A 29 23.26 -2.33 20.53
CA PRO A 29 22.22 -2.19 19.54
C PRO A 29 20.94 -1.79 20.26
N SER A 30 20.49 -0.56 19.99
CA SER A 30 19.22 -0.06 20.49
C SER A 30 18.11 -1.01 20.02
N PRO A 31 17.12 -1.34 20.87
CA PRO A 31 16.01 -2.15 20.46
C PRO A 31 15.30 -1.42 19.32
N GLN A 32 15.28 -2.04 18.14
CA GLN A 32 14.47 -1.60 17.02
C GLN A 32 13.03 -1.50 17.51
N LYS A 33 12.61 -0.26 17.78
CA LYS A 33 11.24 0.08 18.10
C LYS A 33 10.42 -0.35 16.89
N MET A 34 9.61 -1.38 17.12
CA MET A 34 8.59 -1.89 16.21
C MET A 34 8.00 -0.76 15.38
N SER A 35 8.01 -0.97 14.07
CA SER A 35 7.19 -0.34 13.04
C SER A 35 6.40 0.85 13.56
N GLN A 36 6.99 2.04 13.43
CA GLN A 36 6.20 3.26 13.48
C GLN A 36 5.16 3.13 12.38
N ILE A 37 3.91 2.89 12.77
CA ILE A 37 2.75 3.23 11.94
C ILE A 37 3.03 4.67 11.51
N PRO A 38 3.13 4.99 10.20
CA PRO A 38 3.45 6.34 9.78
C PRO A 38 2.44 7.27 10.47
N GLU A 39 2.95 8.17 11.32
CA GLU A 39 2.26 9.40 11.70
C GLU A 39 1.50 9.85 10.47
N ARG A 40 0.16 9.94 10.55
CA ARG A 40 -0.75 10.32 9.46
C ARG A 40 0.01 11.21 8.49
N SER A 41 0.48 10.62 7.39
CA SER A 41 1.30 11.32 6.42
C SER A 41 0.51 12.57 6.08
N ARG A 42 0.99 13.74 6.51
CA ARG A 42 0.27 15.00 6.32
C ARG A 42 0.16 15.17 4.82
N LEU A 43 -0.99 14.80 4.27
CA LEU A 43 -1.23 14.84 2.84
C LEU A 43 -1.04 16.29 2.40
N THR A 44 -0.28 16.48 1.33
CA THR A 44 -0.02 17.81 0.76
C THR A 44 -0.64 17.89 -0.62
N PRO A 45 -1.01 19.10 -1.11
CA PRO A 45 -1.52 19.24 -2.47
C PRO A 45 -0.51 18.76 -3.52
N GLN A 46 0.79 18.94 -3.24
CA GLN A 46 1.88 18.48 -4.10
C GLN A 46 1.87 16.96 -4.31
N PHE A 47 1.50 16.18 -3.29
CA PHE A 47 1.33 14.74 -3.43
C PHE A 47 0.24 14.40 -4.46
N CYS A 48 -0.88 15.13 -4.45
CA CYS A 48 -1.99 14.88 -5.37
C CYS A 48 -1.66 15.27 -6.82
N PHE A 49 -0.92 16.36 -7.02
CA PHE A 49 -0.52 16.78 -8.37
C PHE A 49 0.59 15.91 -8.98
N SER A 50 1.32 15.13 -8.17
CA SER A 50 2.20 14.08 -8.67
C SER A 50 1.41 12.81 -8.97
N SER A 51 0.87 12.72 -10.19
CA SER A 51 0.04 11.57 -10.62
C SER A 51 0.75 10.22 -10.49
N GLY A 52 2.07 10.19 -10.75
CA GLY A 52 2.90 8.99 -10.56
C GLY A 52 2.95 8.56 -9.09
N THR A 53 3.24 9.50 -8.18
CA THR A 53 3.31 9.21 -6.73
C THR A 53 1.97 8.75 -6.16
N LEU A 54 0.86 9.39 -6.56
CA LEU A 54 -0.48 8.98 -6.15
C LEU A 54 -0.81 7.57 -6.63
N ARG A 55 -0.56 7.26 -7.91
CA ARG A 55 -0.80 5.93 -8.49
C ARG A 55 0.08 4.86 -7.84
N ASP A 56 1.35 5.16 -7.58
CA ASP A 56 2.27 4.23 -6.93
C ASP A 56 1.87 3.93 -5.49
N PHE A 57 1.42 4.94 -4.74
CA PHE A 57 0.86 4.73 -3.40
C PHE A 57 -0.33 3.76 -3.45
N LEU A 58 -1.30 4.00 -4.34
CA LEU A 58 -2.48 3.13 -4.47
C LEU A 58 -2.09 1.72 -4.91
N ARG A 59 -1.20 1.60 -5.89
CA ARG A 59 -0.68 0.32 -6.39
C ARG A 59 0.02 -0.48 -5.29
N LEU A 60 0.93 0.15 -4.55
CA LEU A 60 1.67 -0.51 -3.47
C LEU A 60 0.75 -0.93 -2.31
N SER A 61 -0.24 -0.11 -1.98
CA SER A 61 -1.25 -0.48 -0.98
C SER A 61 -2.05 -1.69 -1.43
N ARG A 62 -2.55 -1.70 -2.68
CA ARG A 62 -3.30 -2.84 -3.23
C ARG A 62 -2.44 -4.11 -3.29
N SER A 63 -1.18 -4.01 -3.71
CA SER A 63 -0.27 -5.16 -3.75
C SER A 63 0.12 -5.70 -2.38
N SER A 64 -0.01 -4.90 -1.32
CA SER A 64 0.31 -5.32 0.04
C SER A 64 -0.87 -6.01 0.74
N PHE A 65 -2.11 -5.59 0.47
CA PHE A 65 -3.28 -6.02 1.23
C PHE A 65 -4.32 -6.80 0.40
N ASP A 66 -4.55 -6.39 -0.85
CA ASP A 66 -5.62 -6.89 -1.70
C ASP A 66 -5.15 -8.02 -2.63
N ASP A 67 -4.03 -7.84 -3.34
CA ASP A 67 -3.49 -8.88 -4.25
C ASP A 67 -3.15 -10.20 -3.51
N PRO A 68 -2.50 -10.18 -2.32
CA PRO A 68 -2.22 -11.39 -1.57
C PRO A 68 -3.40 -11.84 -0.69
N ILE A 69 -4.63 -11.33 -0.88
CA ILE A 69 -5.77 -11.62 0.01
C ILE A 69 -5.97 -13.12 0.25
N SER A 70 -5.87 -13.94 -0.80
CA SER A 70 -6.01 -15.39 -0.66
C SER A 70 -4.90 -16.00 0.22
N GLN A 71 -3.67 -15.53 0.09
CA GLN A 71 -2.53 -15.98 0.88
C GLN A 71 -2.68 -15.53 2.34
N ASN A 72 -3.05 -14.27 2.55
CA ASN A 72 -3.30 -13.70 3.88
C ASN A 72 -4.41 -14.47 4.60
N LEU A 73 -5.51 -14.79 3.92
CA LEU A 73 -6.61 -15.58 4.48
C LEU A 73 -6.20 -17.03 4.76
N ASN A 74 -5.41 -17.66 3.88
CA ASN A 74 -4.89 -19.01 4.13
C ASN A 74 -3.95 -19.06 5.34
N ALA A 75 -3.19 -17.99 5.62
CA ALA A 75 -2.32 -17.91 6.80
C ALA A 75 -3.13 -17.90 8.12
N LEU A 76 -4.40 -17.51 8.09
CA LEU A 76 -5.30 -17.60 9.26
C LEU A 76 -5.73 -19.05 9.56
N LEU A 77 -5.61 -19.96 8.59
CA LEU A 77 -5.85 -21.38 8.82
C LEU A 77 -4.64 -21.97 9.51
N THR A 78 -4.70 -22.16 10.82
CA THR A 78 -3.67 -22.87 11.60
C THR A 78 -4.01 -24.37 11.61
N PRO A 79 -3.36 -25.22 10.80
CA PRO A 79 -3.73 -26.63 10.72
C PRO A 79 -3.40 -27.37 12.02
N SER A 80 -2.41 -26.88 12.78
CA SER A 80 -1.90 -27.48 14.01
C SER A 80 -2.86 -27.45 15.21
N GLN A 81 -3.94 -26.66 15.16
CA GLN A 81 -4.95 -26.68 16.23
C GLN A 81 -5.77 -27.97 16.26
N LYS A 82 -5.93 -28.63 15.10
CA LYS A 82 -6.45 -30.00 15.01
C LYS A 82 -5.27 -30.89 14.70
N GLY A 83 -4.89 -31.77 15.62
CA GLY A 83 -3.81 -32.73 15.42
C GLY A 83 -3.94 -33.51 14.10
N PHE A 84 -2.83 -34.11 13.65
CA PHE A 84 -2.83 -34.93 12.45
C PHE A 84 -3.73 -36.16 12.64
N ASP A 85 -4.74 -36.29 11.79
CA ASP A 85 -5.64 -37.44 11.74
C ASP A 85 -5.24 -38.30 10.52
N PRO A 86 -4.71 -39.54 10.72
CA PRO A 86 -4.27 -40.39 9.62
C PRO A 86 -5.39 -40.75 8.62
N ASP A 87 -6.65 -40.76 9.06
CA ASP A 87 -7.80 -41.06 8.21
C ASP A 87 -8.14 -39.89 7.26
N SER A 88 -7.63 -38.69 7.53
CA SER A 88 -7.82 -37.49 6.72
C SER A 88 -7.11 -37.55 5.35
N THR A 89 -6.23 -38.54 5.11
CA THR A 89 -5.56 -38.71 3.80
C THR A 89 -6.46 -39.35 2.74
N SER A 90 -7.54 -40.03 3.15
CA SER A 90 -8.48 -40.69 2.25
C SER A 90 -9.48 -39.75 1.55
N ARG A 91 -9.65 -38.53 2.08
CA ARG A 91 -10.65 -37.56 1.59
C ARG A 91 -9.99 -36.23 1.22
N ARG A 92 -10.08 -35.83 -0.05
CA ARG A 92 -9.82 -34.43 -0.46
C ARG A 92 -10.89 -33.55 0.18
N THR A 93 -10.56 -32.91 1.30
CA THR A 93 -11.43 -31.88 1.87
C THR A 93 -11.37 -30.63 0.99
N THR A 94 -12.46 -30.36 0.29
CA THR A 94 -12.65 -29.12 -0.48
C THR A 94 -12.87 -27.97 0.49
N SER A 95 -12.01 -26.94 0.40
CA SER A 95 -12.05 -25.66 1.12
C SER A 95 -12.33 -25.73 2.63
N ARG A 96 -11.26 -25.68 3.45
CA ARG A 96 -11.41 -25.35 4.87
C ARG A 96 -11.89 -23.90 4.98
N SER A 97 -13.12 -23.70 5.44
CA SER A 97 -13.65 -22.37 5.75
C SER A 97 -12.94 -21.81 6.98
N ILE A 98 -12.55 -20.54 6.94
CA ILE A 98 -11.95 -19.86 8.10
C ILE A 98 -13.05 -19.58 9.12
N GLY A 99 -12.73 -19.75 10.41
CA GLY A 99 -13.65 -19.44 11.50
C GLY A 99 -14.06 -17.96 11.50
N ARG A 100 -15.34 -17.68 11.77
CA ARG A 100 -15.90 -16.30 11.80
C ARG A 100 -15.06 -15.30 12.60
N PRO A 101 -14.56 -15.62 13.82
CA PRO A 101 -13.83 -14.64 14.63
C PRO A 101 -12.49 -14.23 14.00
N ALA A 102 -11.74 -15.19 13.43
CA ALA A 102 -10.45 -14.92 12.81
C ALA A 102 -10.59 -14.05 11.55
N CYS A 103 -11.58 -14.36 10.71
CA CYS A 103 -11.90 -13.54 9.53
C CYS A 103 -12.32 -12.12 9.92
N ARG A 104 -13.22 -11.99 10.91
CA ARG A 104 -13.68 -10.67 11.37
C ARG A 104 -12.51 -9.85 11.90
N SER A 105 -11.67 -10.44 12.75
CA SER A 105 -10.50 -9.77 13.30
C SER A 105 -9.54 -9.30 12.20
N TYR A 106 -9.27 -10.13 11.19
CA TYR A 106 -8.44 -9.73 10.04
C TYR A 106 -9.04 -8.55 9.26
N CYS A 107 -10.35 -8.60 8.99
CA CYS A 107 -11.02 -7.52 8.28
C CYS A 107 -10.95 -6.20 9.06
N GLU A 108 -11.28 -6.23 10.35
CA GLU A 108 -11.37 -5.03 11.20
C GLU A 108 -10.00 -4.42 11.57
N SER A 109 -8.96 -5.24 11.66
CA SER A 109 -7.61 -4.79 12.08
C SER A 109 -6.63 -4.55 10.92
N VAL A 110 -6.85 -5.16 9.76
CA VAL A 110 -5.92 -5.08 8.62
C VAL A 110 -6.62 -4.50 7.40
N LEU A 111 -7.67 -5.17 6.90
CA LEU A 111 -8.24 -4.86 5.60
C LEU A 111 -8.96 -3.50 5.59
N PHE A 112 -9.87 -3.27 6.52
CA PHE A 112 -10.65 -2.04 6.59
C PHE A 112 -9.82 -0.80 6.91
N PRO A 113 -8.84 -0.84 7.84
CA PRO A 113 -7.90 0.27 8.01
C PRO A 113 -7.11 0.61 6.73
N ALA A 114 -6.65 -0.40 5.97
CA ALA A 114 -5.93 -0.17 4.72
C ALA A 114 -6.83 0.49 3.65
N TRP A 115 -8.07 0.01 3.51
CA TRP A 115 -9.07 0.61 2.62
C TRP A 115 -9.42 2.03 3.05
N GLN A 116 -9.56 2.27 4.36
CA GLN A 116 -9.81 3.59 4.91
C GLN A 116 -8.70 4.58 4.57
N ALA A 117 -7.44 4.19 4.75
CA ALA A 117 -6.29 5.02 4.41
C ALA A 117 -6.28 5.41 2.91
N ARG A 118 -6.63 4.48 2.00
CA ARG A 118 -6.76 4.80 0.57
C ARG A 118 -7.94 5.74 0.29
N THR A 119 -9.07 5.55 0.96
CA THR A 119 -10.22 6.47 0.85
C THR A 119 -9.84 7.87 1.30
N GLU A 120 -9.16 8.03 2.43
CA GLU A 120 -8.72 9.33 2.94
C GLU A 120 -7.80 10.06 1.95
N VAL A 121 -6.89 9.34 1.29
CA VAL A 121 -6.04 9.90 0.24
C VAL A 121 -6.86 10.36 -0.96
N LEU A 122 -7.76 9.52 -1.47
CA LEU A 122 -8.61 9.86 -2.61
C LEU A 122 -9.55 11.04 -2.31
N ASP A 123 -10.09 11.11 -1.09
CA ASP A 123 -10.97 12.18 -0.65
C ASP A 123 -10.23 13.49 -0.47
N TYR A 124 -9.03 13.45 0.12
CA TYR A 124 -8.16 14.63 0.20
C TYR A 124 -7.80 15.15 -1.20
N CYS A 125 -7.37 14.28 -2.11
CA CYS A 125 -7.04 14.71 -3.46
C CYS A 125 -8.28 15.16 -4.27
N ALA A 126 -9.48 14.66 -3.96
CA ALA A 126 -10.72 15.19 -4.52
C ALA A 126 -10.97 16.65 -4.07
N LEU A 127 -10.72 16.97 -2.80
CA LEU A 127 -10.81 18.36 -2.31
C LEU A 127 -9.81 19.27 -3.02
N VAL A 128 -8.55 18.83 -3.13
CA VAL A 128 -7.49 19.56 -3.87
C VAL A 128 -7.88 19.79 -5.33
N ALA A 129 -8.49 18.80 -5.99
CA ALA A 129 -8.94 18.92 -7.38
C ALA A 129 -10.07 19.95 -7.58
N THR A 130 -10.80 20.29 -6.52
CA THR A 130 -11.87 21.32 -6.55
C THR A 130 -11.41 22.68 -6.03
N SER A 131 -10.23 22.77 -5.42
CA SER A 131 -9.67 24.03 -4.91
C SER A 131 -8.97 24.83 -6.01
N PRO A 132 -8.96 26.18 -5.93
CA PRO A 132 -8.15 27.01 -6.81
C PRO A 132 -6.66 26.64 -6.72
N ASP A 133 -5.99 26.58 -7.85
CA ASP A 133 -4.56 26.24 -7.95
C ASP A 133 -3.76 27.48 -8.42
N PRO A 134 -3.27 28.31 -7.49
CA PRO A 134 -2.50 29.51 -7.83
C PRO A 134 -1.12 29.18 -8.43
N ASP A 135 -0.61 27.98 -8.18
CA ASP A 135 0.72 27.52 -8.59
C ASP A 135 0.66 26.65 -9.86
N ASP A 136 -0.39 26.80 -10.69
CA ASP A 136 -0.51 26.11 -11.98
C ASP A 136 0.46 26.73 -13.00
N PRO A 137 1.54 26.03 -13.41
CA PRO A 137 2.53 26.57 -14.33
C PRO A 137 1.97 26.82 -15.74
N GLU A 138 0.87 26.16 -16.10
CA GLU A 138 0.25 26.27 -17.43
C GLU A 138 -0.88 27.30 -17.49
N ALA A 139 -1.21 27.96 -16.36
CA ALA A 139 -2.31 28.92 -16.30
C ALA A 139 -2.16 30.07 -17.30
N ALA A 140 -0.99 30.72 -17.31
CA ALA A 140 -0.72 31.83 -18.22
C ALA A 140 -0.77 31.42 -19.70
N ILE A 141 -0.21 30.24 -20.03
CA ILE A 141 -0.19 29.73 -21.40
C ILE A 141 -1.62 29.44 -21.88
N ARG A 142 -2.42 28.79 -21.04
CA ARG A 142 -3.82 28.47 -21.31
C ARG A 142 -4.68 29.72 -21.50
N ASP A 143 -4.44 30.77 -20.74
CA ASP A 143 -5.18 32.03 -20.88
C ASP A 143 -4.84 32.76 -22.19
N VAL A 144 -3.57 32.74 -22.61
CA VAL A 144 -3.15 33.22 -23.93
C VAL A 144 -3.78 32.41 -25.06
N GLU A 145 -3.82 31.08 -24.94
CA GLU A 145 -4.47 30.21 -25.93
C GLU A 145 -5.98 30.50 -26.05
N LYS A 146 -6.67 30.65 -24.91
CA LYS A 146 -8.09 31.03 -24.89
C LYS A 146 -8.33 32.40 -25.52
N GLN A 147 -7.43 33.36 -25.28
CA GLN A 147 -7.57 34.69 -25.87
C GLN A 147 -7.36 34.66 -27.38
N LYS A 148 -6.35 33.93 -27.87
CA LYS A 148 -6.12 33.74 -29.31
C LYS A 148 -7.29 33.06 -30.01
N ASP A 149 -7.92 32.07 -29.38
CA ASP A 149 -9.10 31.42 -29.95
C ASP A 149 -10.32 32.36 -29.98
N ARG A 150 -10.51 33.22 -28.97
CA ARG A 150 -11.57 34.24 -28.99
C ARG A 150 -11.42 35.24 -30.13
N GLU A 151 -10.18 35.53 -30.54
CA GLU A 151 -9.87 36.43 -31.66
C GLU A 151 -9.94 35.72 -33.03
N ARG A 152 -10.02 34.39 -33.04
CA ARG A 152 -10.02 33.58 -34.26
C ARG A 152 -11.38 33.65 -34.96
N VAL A 153 -11.38 34.05 -36.23
CA VAL A 153 -12.56 34.00 -37.10
C VAL A 153 -12.47 32.74 -37.96
N VAL A 154 -13.50 31.90 -37.91
CA VAL A 154 -13.56 30.62 -38.61
C VAL A 154 -14.62 30.68 -39.72
N ASP A 155 -14.23 30.44 -40.97
CA ASP A 155 -15.17 30.25 -42.09
C ASP A 155 -15.55 28.78 -42.21
N GLU A 156 -16.66 28.40 -41.57
CA GLU A 156 -17.19 27.03 -41.55
C GLU A 156 -17.54 26.49 -42.96
N ARG A 157 -17.71 27.37 -43.95
CA ARG A 157 -17.98 26.99 -45.34
C ARG A 157 -16.72 26.46 -46.04
N LEU A 158 -15.54 26.94 -45.65
CA LEU A 158 -14.28 26.50 -46.24
C LEU A 158 -13.78 25.20 -45.59
N ASP A 159 -13.96 25.07 -44.26
CA ASP A 159 -13.63 23.86 -43.50
C ASP A 159 -14.55 23.68 -42.28
N PRO A 160 -15.49 22.72 -42.32
CA PRO A 160 -16.39 22.41 -41.21
C PRO A 160 -15.71 21.95 -39.90
N TYR A 161 -14.43 21.56 -39.94
CA TYR A 161 -13.69 21.08 -38.76
C TYR A 161 -12.76 22.11 -38.15
N SER A 162 -12.50 23.20 -38.87
CA SER A 162 -11.61 24.27 -38.42
C SER A 162 -12.11 24.97 -37.15
N GLY A 163 -13.40 24.90 -36.81
CA GLY A 163 -13.97 25.52 -35.60
C GLY A 163 -13.53 24.90 -34.27
N ARG A 164 -12.95 23.69 -34.27
CA ARG A 164 -12.65 22.98 -33.02
C ARG A 164 -11.41 23.54 -32.32
N PHE A 165 -11.60 24.10 -31.14
CA PHE A 165 -10.53 24.49 -30.23
C PHE A 165 -10.58 23.63 -28.97
N PHE A 166 -9.44 23.01 -28.64
CA PHE A 166 -9.27 22.20 -27.43
C PHE A 166 -8.24 22.88 -26.55
N PRO A 167 -8.66 23.75 -25.61
CA PRO A 167 -7.72 24.36 -24.68
C PRO A 167 -7.04 23.29 -23.83
N ARG A 168 -5.79 23.54 -23.41
CA ARG A 168 -5.16 22.71 -22.39
C ARG A 168 -6.03 22.68 -21.13
N GLU A 169 -6.19 21.49 -20.57
CA GLU A 169 -6.95 21.30 -19.34
C GLU A 169 -6.22 21.94 -18.15
N ALA A 170 -6.98 22.39 -17.15
CA ALA A 170 -6.37 22.82 -15.89
C ALA A 170 -5.76 21.62 -15.15
N ARG A 171 -4.65 21.82 -14.45
CA ARG A 171 -4.01 20.76 -13.65
C ARG A 171 -4.99 20.12 -12.65
N THR A 172 -5.87 20.93 -12.06
CA THR A 172 -6.97 20.50 -11.17
C THR A 172 -8.04 19.69 -11.90
N GLN A 173 -8.36 20.03 -13.15
CA GLN A 173 -9.29 19.26 -13.98
C GLN A 173 -8.73 17.89 -14.34
N ALA A 174 -7.45 17.83 -14.74
CA ALA A 174 -6.75 16.58 -15.00
C ALA A 174 -6.69 15.70 -13.73
N LEU A 175 -6.41 16.30 -12.57
CA LEU A 175 -6.47 15.62 -11.28
C LEU A 175 -7.88 15.10 -10.97
N ALA A 176 -8.93 15.89 -11.21
CA ALA A 176 -10.30 15.46 -10.97
C ALA A 176 -10.69 14.23 -11.83
N MET A 177 -10.24 14.19 -13.09
CA MET A 177 -10.40 13.02 -13.96
C MET A 177 -9.66 11.80 -13.40
N LEU A 178 -8.42 11.98 -12.95
CA LEU A 178 -7.62 10.92 -12.35
C LEU A 178 -8.30 10.34 -11.10
N ILE A 179 -8.79 11.19 -10.19
CA ILE A 179 -9.44 10.75 -8.95
C ILE A 179 -10.74 9.99 -9.23
N ARG A 180 -11.53 10.40 -10.24
CA ARG A 180 -12.71 9.64 -10.66
C ARG A 180 -12.34 8.22 -11.10
N GLN A 181 -11.33 8.10 -11.96
CA GLN A 181 -10.85 6.81 -12.43
C GLN A 181 -10.34 5.94 -11.27
N GLU A 182 -9.52 6.51 -10.36
CA GLU A 182 -8.98 5.75 -9.24
C GLU A 182 -10.06 5.32 -8.23
N ARG A 183 -11.13 6.10 -8.06
CA ARG A 183 -12.30 5.69 -7.26
C ARG A 183 -13.03 4.51 -7.88
N ASP A 184 -13.19 4.50 -9.21
CA ASP A 184 -13.79 3.37 -9.91
C ASP A 184 -12.93 2.11 -9.80
N VAL A 185 -11.61 2.23 -10.00
CA VAL A 185 -10.66 1.12 -9.81
C VAL A 185 -10.72 0.63 -8.36
N GLU A 186 -10.74 1.53 -7.39
CA GLU A 186 -10.82 1.18 -5.97
C GLU A 186 -12.10 0.40 -5.64
N ARG A 187 -13.25 0.79 -6.21
CA ARG A 187 -14.51 0.03 -6.07
C ARG A 187 -14.38 -1.39 -6.63
N ILE A 188 -13.78 -1.54 -7.80
CA ILE A 188 -13.56 -2.85 -8.44
C ILE A 188 -12.65 -3.71 -7.55
N VAL A 189 -11.52 -3.17 -7.09
CA VAL A 189 -10.57 -3.89 -6.22
C VAL A 189 -11.26 -4.34 -4.94
N ARG A 190 -11.96 -3.46 -4.23
CA ARG A 190 -12.68 -3.83 -2.99
C ARG A 190 -13.72 -4.90 -3.22
N THR A 191 -14.49 -4.80 -4.30
CA THR A 191 -15.48 -5.81 -4.67
C THR A 191 -14.82 -7.16 -4.90
N GLN A 192 -13.71 -7.19 -5.63
CA GLN A 192 -12.99 -8.42 -5.93
C GLN A 192 -12.35 -9.03 -4.68
N THR A 193 -11.68 -8.22 -3.86
CA THR A 193 -11.13 -8.66 -2.57
C THR A 193 -12.23 -9.21 -1.67
N TRP A 194 -13.37 -8.51 -1.58
CA TRP A 194 -14.50 -8.94 -0.76
C TRP A 194 -15.12 -10.25 -1.24
N ASN A 195 -15.20 -10.46 -2.56
CA ASN A 195 -15.67 -11.74 -3.10
C ASN A 195 -14.81 -12.92 -2.61
N VAL A 196 -13.49 -12.75 -2.55
CA VAL A 196 -12.58 -13.77 -2.00
C VAL A 196 -12.80 -13.94 -0.50
N VAL A 197 -12.95 -12.85 0.24
CA VAL A 197 -13.27 -12.88 1.69
C VAL A 197 -14.57 -13.65 1.93
N ARG A 198 -15.65 -13.35 1.20
CA ARG A 198 -16.95 -14.03 1.30
C ARG A 198 -16.86 -15.53 1.02
N GLN A 199 -16.05 -15.93 0.03
CA GLN A 199 -15.85 -17.34 -0.31
C GLN A 199 -15.11 -18.13 0.77
N ARG A 200 -14.17 -17.49 1.48
CA ARG A 200 -13.28 -18.16 2.45
C ARG A 200 -13.76 -18.04 3.90
N CYS A 201 -14.44 -16.96 4.23
CA CYS A 201 -14.99 -16.71 5.55
C CYS A 201 -16.42 -17.23 5.63
N ALA A 202 -16.65 -18.32 6.35
CA ALA A 202 -18.00 -18.86 6.52
C ALA A 202 -18.88 -17.82 7.24
N ALA A 203 -19.89 -17.29 6.55
CA ALA A 203 -20.95 -16.38 7.04
C ALA A 203 -20.72 -14.86 6.94
N VAL A 204 -20.09 -14.38 5.87
CA VAL A 204 -20.18 -12.97 5.48
C VAL A 204 -21.19 -12.83 4.34
N GLY A 205 -22.47 -12.59 4.68
CA GLY A 205 -23.57 -12.44 3.72
C GLY A 205 -23.83 -10.98 3.29
N GLU A 206 -23.10 -10.04 3.87
CA GLU A 206 -23.25 -8.61 3.62
C GLU A 206 -22.29 -8.12 2.52
N ASP A 207 -22.61 -6.97 1.93
CA ASP A 207 -21.72 -6.27 1.02
C ASP A 207 -20.61 -5.54 1.77
N PHE A 208 -19.50 -5.28 1.07
CA PHE A 208 -18.31 -4.70 1.68
C PHE A 208 -18.57 -3.27 2.20
N GLU A 209 -19.46 -2.53 1.54
CA GLU A 209 -19.81 -1.16 1.92
C GLU A 209 -20.48 -1.13 3.30
N ASP A 210 -21.43 -2.03 3.54
CA ASP A 210 -22.12 -2.16 4.83
C ASP A 210 -21.16 -2.63 5.92
N ALA A 211 -20.28 -3.59 5.59
CA ALA A 211 -19.26 -4.10 6.50
C ALA A 211 -18.32 -3.00 6.99
N VAL A 212 -17.80 -2.20 6.05
CA VAL A 212 -16.92 -1.06 6.34
C VAL A 212 -17.67 0.03 7.10
N LYS A 213 -18.91 0.34 6.71
CA LYS A 213 -19.74 1.35 7.38
C LYS A 213 -19.97 1.01 8.85
N ARG A 214 -20.31 -0.25 9.15
CA ARG A 214 -20.47 -0.73 10.53
C ARG A 214 -19.17 -0.66 11.31
N TRP A 215 -18.06 -1.10 10.69
CA TRP A 215 -16.75 -1.02 11.31
C TRP A 215 -16.39 0.42 11.67
N ARG A 216 -16.60 1.38 10.76
CA ARG A 216 -16.39 2.81 11.02
C ARG A 216 -17.25 3.32 12.18
N ALA A 217 -18.54 2.96 12.22
CA ALA A 217 -19.41 3.34 13.32
C ALA A 217 -18.92 2.80 14.67
N SER A 218 -18.45 1.56 14.70
CA SER A 218 -17.88 0.95 15.92
C SER A 218 -16.52 1.55 16.33
N ASP A 219 -15.71 1.99 15.36
CA ASP A 219 -14.41 2.63 15.65
C ASP A 219 -14.59 4.04 16.21
N ILE A 220 -15.61 4.77 15.75
CA ILE A 220 -15.98 6.08 16.29
C ILE A 220 -16.43 5.96 17.75
N ASP A 221 -17.30 4.98 18.05
CA ASP A 221 -17.77 4.70 19.42
C ASP A 221 -16.61 4.35 20.35
N ARG A 222 -15.65 3.53 19.89
CA ARG A 222 -14.46 3.15 20.69
C ARG A 222 -13.50 4.31 20.99
N ARG A 223 -13.51 5.36 20.16
CA ARG A 223 -12.62 6.53 20.29
C ARG A 223 -13.25 7.68 21.07
N SER A 224 -14.56 7.62 21.32
CA SER A 224 -15.33 8.63 22.06
C SER A 224 -15.31 8.33 23.55
#